data_AF-A0A7C2ACB5-F1
#
_entry.id   AF-A0A7C2ACB5-F1
#
_cell.length_a   1.000
_cell.length_b   1.000
_cell.length_c   1.000
_cell.angle_alpha   90.00
_cell.angle_beta   90.00
_cell.angle_gamma   90.00
#
_symmetry.space_group_name_H-M   'P 1'
#
loop_
_entity.id
_entity.type
_entity.pdbx_description
1 polymer ?
#
loop_
_entity_poly.entity_id
_entity_poly.type
_entity_poly.pdbx_seq_one_letter_code
_entity_poly.pdbx_strand_id
1 'polypeptide(L)'
;MVRVRNIKSIGNVKPIQAIHFIPPKFNPIYKIELVSSTETIDVTKSLVDGDFTEGVTGTIGSFNFKILDPSNNYSDKINEYDLVNLYIDYGTAATTLRFSGKIERKVNTEHIYLELTGRSLAMITTGVNVIYDSGGLKARSIILKEIIDKYFSGVISTSGIEDDLTEVEKVYSEVPFWDIVEELCNSGKYDAYISTSLIMNYFVRGSRENKTEAIVENRNLIQTIEFAKDTEELVTKVRVYGKSVEGIPVLATSSSNTNLTGGIDKVLKIDNTNITNVTQAKEFADQKYAANNFLPTIGSIKSLMLPTLLPGEKLRIVSPTNNIPPLYYEIYSYTHTFSSSGSPITTVNIKKPRLNLPGILKKNIKFKTDITASDNPYSLDSSYIFDFKSDTGTHSGTAIKINSSTGKGELYSPGGFGTWTSPIVTTSLRLSAIYPKLSGTDLKSVLLRVSSDGGNIYTPMVAGIKSLPSGKNTRFQIIINSTTTNITAAGFLYSTYDI
;
A
#
# COMPACT_ATOMS: atom_id res chain seq x y z
N MET A 1 -36.65 -3.26 -60.16
CA MET A 1 -36.23 -2.19 -59.23
C MET A 1 -36.63 -2.58 -57.81
N VAL A 2 -35.69 -3.11 -57.03
CA VAL A 2 -35.93 -3.48 -55.63
C VAL A 2 -35.79 -2.21 -54.78
N ARG A 3 -36.89 -1.76 -54.18
CA ARG A 3 -36.88 -0.64 -53.23
C ARG A 3 -36.16 -1.08 -51.96
N VAL A 4 -34.96 -0.57 -51.73
CA VAL A 4 -34.26 -0.64 -50.45
C VAL A 4 -35.09 0.12 -49.42
N ARG A 5 -35.62 -0.58 -48.41
CA ARG A 5 -36.25 0.07 -47.26
C ARG A 5 -35.15 0.69 -46.41
N ASN A 6 -35.18 2.00 -46.25
CA ASN A 6 -34.42 2.70 -45.21
C ASN A 6 -34.87 2.18 -43.85
N ILE A 7 -34.00 1.41 -43.20
CA ILE A 7 -34.15 1.05 -41.79
C ILE A 7 -33.99 2.35 -41.00
N LYS A 8 -35.08 2.81 -40.39
CA LYS A 8 -35.06 3.92 -39.41
C LYS A 8 -34.00 3.59 -38.34
N SER A 9 -33.14 4.57 -38.06
CA SER A 9 -32.04 4.47 -37.10
C SER A 9 -32.52 3.93 -35.76
N ILE A 10 -32.17 2.69 -35.47
CA ILE A 10 -32.18 2.15 -34.11
C ILE A 10 -31.07 2.93 -33.38
N GLY A 11 -31.49 3.70 -32.37
CA GLY A 11 -30.70 4.79 -31.79
C GLY A 11 -29.29 4.40 -31.38
N ASN A 12 -28.33 5.29 -31.65
CA ASN A 12 -26.97 5.37 -31.10
C ASN A 12 -26.41 4.07 -30.47
N VAL A 13 -26.44 2.97 -31.21
CA VAL A 13 -25.75 1.75 -30.79
C VAL A 13 -24.28 2.09 -30.96
N LYS A 14 -23.61 2.35 -29.84
CA LYS A 14 -22.16 2.54 -29.85
C LYS A 14 -21.56 1.35 -30.60
N PRO A 15 -20.73 1.58 -31.63
CA PRO A 15 -20.16 0.50 -32.40
C PRO A 15 -19.45 -0.47 -31.45
N ILE A 16 -19.79 -1.76 -31.55
CA ILE A 16 -19.12 -2.80 -30.78
C ILE A 16 -17.67 -2.82 -31.24
N GLN A 17 -16.73 -2.48 -30.35
CA GLN A 17 -15.31 -2.55 -30.67
C GLN A 17 -14.91 -4.02 -30.78
N ALA A 18 -14.67 -4.48 -32.02
CA ALA A 18 -14.07 -5.78 -32.26
C ALA A 18 -12.57 -5.71 -31.92
N ILE A 19 -12.14 -6.54 -30.99
CA ILE A 19 -10.73 -6.69 -30.61
C ILE A 19 -10.23 -7.99 -31.22
N HIS A 20 -9.19 -7.91 -32.04
CA HIS A 20 -8.55 -9.08 -32.66
C HIS A 20 -7.12 -9.23 -32.15
N PHE A 21 -6.77 -10.42 -31.69
CA PHE A 21 -5.43 -10.75 -31.22
C PHE A 21 -4.64 -11.41 -32.34
N ILE A 22 -3.51 -10.82 -32.68
CA ILE A 22 -2.58 -11.36 -33.68
C ILE A 22 -1.48 -12.09 -32.90
N PRO A 23 -1.38 -13.42 -33.00
CA PRO A 23 -0.31 -14.14 -32.33
C PRO A 23 1.05 -13.76 -32.94
N PRO A 24 2.15 -13.86 -32.17
CA PRO A 24 3.50 -13.73 -32.70
C PRO A 24 3.72 -14.70 -33.88
N LYS A 25 4.49 -14.25 -34.88
CA LYS A 25 4.77 -15.03 -36.09
C LYS A 25 5.60 -16.29 -35.82
N PHE A 26 6.49 -16.23 -34.83
CA PHE A 26 7.40 -17.30 -34.48
C PHE A 26 7.08 -17.84 -33.09
N ASN A 27 7.42 -19.10 -32.85
CA ASN A 27 7.37 -19.69 -31.53
C ASN A 27 8.47 -19.06 -30.65
N PRO A 28 8.25 -18.98 -29.33
CA PRO A 28 9.24 -18.42 -28.43
C PRO A 28 10.43 -19.38 -28.31
N ILE A 29 11.64 -18.83 -28.37
CA ILE A 29 12.91 -19.56 -28.28
C ILE A 29 13.76 -18.99 -27.15
N TYR A 30 14.62 -19.83 -26.57
CA TYR A 30 15.48 -19.44 -25.46
C TYR A 30 16.89 -20.00 -25.60
N LYS A 31 17.85 -19.34 -24.93
CA LYS A 31 19.23 -19.78 -24.78
C LYS A 31 19.70 -19.46 -23.36
N ILE A 32 20.35 -20.43 -22.70
CA ILE A 32 20.92 -20.29 -21.37
C ILE A 32 22.43 -20.41 -21.46
N GLU A 33 23.12 -19.42 -20.92
CA GLU A 33 24.57 -19.36 -20.85
C GLU A 33 25.03 -19.27 -19.40
N LEU A 34 26.03 -20.08 -19.05
CA LEU A 34 26.81 -19.93 -17.82
C LEU A 34 28.07 -19.15 -18.16
N VAL A 35 28.33 -18.06 -17.44
CA VAL A 35 29.44 -17.15 -17.73
C VAL A 35 30.33 -17.06 -16.49
N SER A 36 31.55 -17.61 -16.61
CA SER A 36 32.61 -17.47 -15.62
C SER A 36 33.56 -16.34 -16.00
N SER A 37 34.62 -16.14 -15.22
CA SER A 37 35.68 -15.19 -15.54
C SER A 37 36.50 -15.56 -16.79
N THR A 38 36.48 -16.83 -17.20
CA THR A 38 37.33 -17.34 -18.30
C THR A 38 36.56 -17.82 -19.52
N GLU A 39 35.28 -18.22 -19.37
CA GLU A 39 34.51 -18.78 -20.47
C GLU A 39 33.01 -18.49 -20.38
N THR A 40 32.33 -18.64 -21.52
CA THR A 40 30.87 -18.64 -21.64
C THR A 40 30.44 -19.97 -22.23
N ILE A 41 29.54 -20.66 -21.54
CA ILE A 41 29.12 -22.02 -21.85
C ILE A 41 27.61 -22.02 -22.13
N ASP A 42 27.22 -22.39 -23.35
CA ASP A 42 25.81 -22.62 -23.69
C ASP A 42 25.35 -23.97 -23.15
N VAL A 43 24.39 -23.94 -22.21
CA VAL A 43 23.83 -25.13 -21.55
C VAL A 43 22.40 -25.42 -21.98
N THR A 44 21.90 -24.75 -23.02
CA THR A 44 20.49 -24.82 -23.46
C THR A 44 20.04 -26.25 -23.76
N LYS A 45 20.88 -27.04 -24.42
CA LYS A 45 20.58 -28.44 -24.77
C LYS A 45 20.68 -29.41 -23.59
N SER A 46 21.39 -29.02 -22.53
CA SER A 46 21.60 -29.82 -21.34
C SER A 46 20.59 -29.46 -20.24
N LEU A 47 19.75 -28.46 -20.44
CA LEU A 47 18.71 -28.07 -19.48
C LEU A 47 17.66 -29.19 -19.37
N VAL A 48 17.49 -29.69 -18.15
CA VAL A 48 16.47 -30.70 -17.82
C VAL A 48 15.19 -30.02 -17.42
N ASP A 49 15.28 -29.11 -16.44
CA ASP A 49 14.19 -28.27 -15.97
C ASP A 49 14.78 -26.97 -15.42
N GLY A 50 13.96 -25.94 -15.33
CA GLY A 50 14.27 -24.80 -14.50
C GLY A 50 13.29 -23.66 -14.63
N ASP A 51 13.52 -22.63 -13.85
CA ASP A 51 12.68 -21.45 -13.83
C ASP A 51 13.49 -20.19 -13.49
N PHE A 52 12.93 -19.05 -13.89
CA PHE A 52 13.32 -17.78 -13.30
C PHE A 52 12.08 -16.95 -13.00
N THR A 53 12.17 -16.17 -11.94
CA THR A 53 11.12 -15.27 -11.47
C THR A 53 11.66 -13.84 -11.47
N GLU A 54 10.86 -12.91 -11.97
CA GLU A 54 11.12 -11.47 -11.96
C GLU A 54 9.86 -10.71 -11.50
N GLY A 55 10.03 -9.51 -10.96
CA GLY A 55 8.91 -8.75 -10.42
C GLY A 55 9.30 -7.34 -9.99
N VAL A 56 8.34 -6.62 -9.41
CA VAL A 56 8.53 -5.23 -8.97
C VAL A 56 8.45 -5.07 -7.45
N THR A 57 9.14 -4.03 -6.97
CA THR A 57 9.09 -3.42 -5.64
C THR A 57 9.53 -4.34 -4.50
N GLY A 58 8.81 -5.44 -4.26
CA GLY A 58 9.08 -6.40 -3.19
C GLY A 58 9.67 -7.73 -3.67
N THR A 59 9.97 -7.85 -4.97
CA THR A 59 10.53 -9.07 -5.56
C THR A 59 11.93 -8.80 -6.07
N ILE A 60 12.91 -9.53 -5.53
CA ILE A 60 14.23 -9.66 -6.15
C ILE A 60 14.16 -10.90 -7.04
N GLY A 61 14.56 -10.76 -8.30
CA GLY A 61 14.51 -11.87 -9.24
C GLY A 61 15.32 -13.07 -8.75
N SER A 62 14.90 -14.27 -9.13
CA SER A 62 15.55 -15.53 -8.72
C SER A 62 15.49 -16.56 -9.83
N PHE A 63 16.35 -17.56 -9.77
CA PHE A 63 16.35 -18.67 -10.70
C PHE A 63 16.69 -19.99 -10.04
N ASN A 64 16.26 -21.06 -10.68
CA ASN A 64 16.61 -22.43 -10.35
C ASN A 64 16.75 -23.23 -11.66
N PHE A 65 17.94 -23.73 -11.96
CA PHE A 65 18.19 -24.54 -13.16
C PHE A 65 18.79 -25.89 -12.78
N LYS A 66 18.24 -26.95 -13.37
CA LYS A 66 18.76 -28.31 -13.31
C LYS A 66 19.32 -28.69 -14.67
N ILE A 67 20.63 -28.90 -14.73
CA ILE A 67 21.39 -29.14 -15.96
C ILE A 67 21.95 -30.56 -15.91
N LEU A 68 21.84 -31.31 -17.00
CA LEU A 68 22.45 -32.62 -17.16
C LEU A 68 23.98 -32.48 -17.32
N ASP A 69 24.72 -33.00 -16.35
CA ASP A 69 26.19 -32.94 -16.30
C ASP A 69 26.85 -34.24 -15.78
N PRO A 70 26.64 -35.40 -16.43
CA PRO A 70 27.16 -36.69 -15.94
C PRO A 70 28.69 -36.82 -16.00
N SER A 71 29.38 -35.88 -16.64
CA SER A 71 30.83 -35.90 -16.80
C SER A 71 31.53 -34.75 -16.08
N ASN A 72 30.81 -33.97 -15.27
CA ASN A 72 31.31 -32.75 -14.62
C ASN A 72 31.93 -31.74 -15.61
N ASN A 73 31.39 -31.72 -16.83
CA ASN A 73 31.82 -30.80 -17.88
C ASN A 73 31.48 -29.35 -17.55
N TYR A 74 30.48 -29.10 -16.71
CA TYR A 74 30.03 -27.76 -16.32
C TYR A 74 30.36 -27.45 -14.86
N SER A 75 30.20 -28.42 -13.95
CA SER A 75 30.34 -28.20 -12.51
C SER A 75 31.71 -27.69 -12.08
N ASP A 76 32.76 -28.08 -12.80
CA ASP A 76 34.15 -27.73 -12.50
C ASP A 76 34.57 -26.39 -13.10
N LYS A 77 33.76 -25.87 -14.04
CA LYS A 77 34.02 -24.61 -14.77
C LYS A 77 33.30 -23.40 -14.19
N ILE A 78 32.28 -23.66 -13.38
CA ILE A 78 31.37 -22.65 -12.85
C ILE A 78 31.45 -22.65 -11.33
N ASN A 79 31.59 -21.47 -10.76
CA ASN A 79 31.66 -21.23 -9.32
C ASN A 79 30.46 -20.46 -8.82
N GLU A 80 30.28 -20.42 -7.50
CA GLU A 80 29.41 -19.44 -6.88
C GLU A 80 29.84 -18.03 -7.30
N TYR A 81 28.85 -17.15 -7.48
CA TYR A 81 28.96 -15.79 -8.00
C TYR A 81 29.34 -15.66 -9.48
N ASP A 82 29.47 -16.75 -10.24
CA ASP A 82 29.42 -16.69 -11.70
C ASP A 82 27.99 -16.35 -12.18
N LEU A 83 27.87 -15.98 -13.45
CA LEU A 83 26.64 -15.48 -14.04
C LEU A 83 25.85 -16.57 -14.76
N VAL A 84 24.54 -16.47 -14.69
CA VAL A 84 23.61 -17.15 -15.59
C VAL A 84 22.91 -16.10 -16.43
N ASN A 85 23.08 -16.17 -17.75
CA ASN A 85 22.39 -15.32 -18.71
C ASN A 85 21.33 -16.12 -19.44
N LEU A 86 20.13 -15.56 -19.53
CA LEU A 86 19.00 -16.16 -20.23
C LEU A 86 18.50 -15.20 -21.29
N TYR A 87 18.56 -15.67 -22.53
CA TYR A 87 18.10 -14.96 -23.72
C TYR A 87 16.78 -15.56 -24.17
N ILE A 88 15.79 -14.72 -24.49
CA ILE A 88 14.47 -15.16 -24.92
C ILE A 88 13.91 -14.21 -25.98
N ASP A 89 13.38 -14.75 -27.08
CA ASP A 89 12.80 -13.96 -28.17
C ASP A 89 11.70 -14.70 -28.95
N TYR A 90 10.95 -13.95 -29.77
CA TYR A 90 10.15 -14.46 -30.88
C TYR A 90 10.95 -14.34 -32.18
N GLY A 91 11.78 -15.32 -32.48
CA GLY A 91 12.64 -15.28 -33.65
C GLY A 91 13.17 -16.64 -34.07
N THR A 92 14.23 -16.63 -34.86
CA THR A 92 14.98 -17.82 -35.27
C THR A 92 16.23 -18.06 -34.42
N ALA A 93 16.68 -17.04 -33.65
CA ALA A 93 17.76 -17.13 -32.67
C ALA A 93 17.42 -16.30 -31.42
N ALA A 94 17.79 -16.81 -30.23
CA ALA A 94 17.54 -16.12 -28.96
C ALA A 94 18.71 -15.16 -28.66
N THR A 95 18.51 -13.88 -28.98
CA THR A 95 19.55 -12.84 -28.87
C THR A 95 19.24 -11.77 -27.83
N THR A 96 17.98 -11.62 -27.42
CA THR A 96 17.58 -10.62 -26.43
C THR A 96 17.78 -11.16 -25.02
N LEU A 97 18.71 -10.57 -24.25
CA LEU A 97 18.92 -10.90 -22.84
C LEU A 97 17.70 -10.46 -22.02
N ARG A 98 17.05 -11.41 -21.37
CA ARG A 98 15.85 -11.15 -20.54
C ARG A 98 16.12 -11.28 -19.06
N PHE A 99 17.07 -12.12 -18.69
CA PHE A 99 17.46 -12.31 -17.31
C PHE A 99 18.96 -12.51 -17.20
N SER A 100 19.54 -11.93 -16.15
CA SER A 100 20.91 -12.18 -15.74
C SER A 100 20.92 -12.32 -14.23
N GLY A 101 21.52 -13.40 -13.74
CA GLY A 101 21.58 -13.73 -12.33
C GLY A 101 22.94 -14.22 -11.92
N LYS A 102 23.20 -14.18 -10.61
CA LYS A 102 24.42 -14.65 -9.98
C LYS A 102 24.12 -15.94 -9.23
N ILE A 103 24.97 -16.94 -9.41
CA ILE A 103 24.85 -18.24 -8.76
C ILE A 103 25.17 -18.09 -7.28
N GLU A 104 24.27 -18.52 -6.39
CA GLU A 104 24.51 -18.47 -4.95
C GLU A 104 24.70 -19.84 -4.33
N ARG A 105 24.17 -20.87 -5.00
CA ARG A 105 24.31 -22.25 -4.59
C ARG A 105 24.46 -23.13 -5.81
N LYS A 106 25.49 -23.96 -5.76
CA LYS A 106 25.82 -25.02 -6.71
C LYS A 106 25.73 -26.37 -6.02
N VAL A 107 24.96 -27.30 -6.56
CA VAL A 107 24.84 -28.67 -6.03
C VAL A 107 24.97 -29.67 -7.17
N ASN A 108 25.84 -30.67 -6.99
CA ASN A 108 25.88 -31.84 -7.87
C ASN A 108 24.99 -32.93 -7.26
N THR A 109 23.81 -33.12 -7.84
CA THR A 109 22.82 -34.10 -7.41
C THR A 109 23.00 -35.39 -8.20
N GLU A 110 23.06 -36.53 -7.51
CA GLU A 110 23.15 -37.88 -8.12
C GLU A 110 24.38 -38.11 -9.02
N HIS A 111 25.38 -37.23 -8.99
CA HIS A 111 26.51 -37.21 -9.94
C HIS A 111 26.08 -37.11 -11.41
N ILE A 112 24.84 -36.67 -11.67
CA ILE A 112 24.25 -36.58 -13.00
C ILE A 112 23.78 -35.16 -13.28
N TYR A 113 23.35 -34.43 -12.25
CA TYR A 113 22.73 -33.12 -12.40
C TYR A 113 23.51 -32.04 -11.68
N LEU A 114 23.74 -30.93 -12.37
CA LEU A 114 24.17 -29.67 -11.81
C LEU A 114 22.93 -28.81 -11.52
N GLU A 115 22.64 -28.59 -10.24
CA GLU A 115 21.58 -27.71 -9.78
C GLU A 115 22.17 -26.35 -9.37
N LEU A 116 21.69 -25.31 -10.05
CA LEU A 116 22.12 -23.93 -9.84
C LEU A 116 20.93 -23.12 -9.35
N THR A 117 21.07 -22.50 -8.18
CA THR A 117 20.09 -21.53 -7.68
C THR A 117 20.78 -20.21 -7.36
N GLY A 118 20.07 -19.12 -7.59
CA GLY A 118 20.59 -17.79 -7.31
C GLY A 118 19.56 -16.69 -7.50
N ARG A 119 20.06 -15.46 -7.52
CA ARG A 119 19.27 -14.24 -7.61
C ARG A 119 19.65 -13.41 -8.83
N SER A 120 18.76 -12.52 -9.26
CA SER A 120 19.06 -11.58 -10.35
C SER A 120 20.20 -10.64 -9.95
N LEU A 121 20.74 -9.88 -10.90
CA LEU A 121 21.78 -8.90 -10.62
C LEU A 121 21.40 -7.87 -9.54
N ALA A 122 20.10 -7.70 -9.27
CA ALA A 122 19.61 -6.90 -8.14
C ALA A 122 20.15 -7.37 -6.78
N MET A 123 20.69 -8.59 -6.66
CA MET A 123 21.26 -9.11 -5.41
C MET A 123 22.38 -8.24 -4.82
N ILE A 124 23.05 -7.41 -5.62
CA ILE A 124 24.09 -6.47 -5.16
C ILE A 124 23.58 -5.49 -4.09
N THR A 125 22.27 -5.30 -4.02
CA THR A 125 21.61 -4.45 -3.03
C THR A 125 21.28 -5.18 -1.73
N THR A 126 21.38 -6.51 -1.71
CA THR A 126 21.04 -7.33 -0.55
C THR A 126 22.13 -7.23 0.50
N GLY A 127 21.74 -7.02 1.76
CA GLY A 127 22.69 -6.80 2.86
C GLY A 127 23.21 -5.36 2.98
N VAL A 128 22.78 -4.43 2.13
CA VAL A 128 23.13 -3.01 2.24
C VAL A 128 22.11 -2.28 3.12
N ASN A 129 22.57 -1.82 4.28
CA ASN A 129 21.80 -0.97 5.18
C ASN A 129 22.13 0.50 4.92
N VAL A 130 21.10 1.33 4.81
CA VAL A 130 21.17 2.74 4.44
C VAL A 130 20.99 3.61 5.68
N ILE A 131 21.87 4.62 5.79
CA ILE A 131 21.75 5.74 6.72
C ILE A 131 21.65 7.00 5.87
N TYR A 132 20.49 7.66 5.94
CA TYR A 132 20.15 8.78 5.07
C TYR A 132 19.19 9.73 5.78
N ASP A 133 19.41 11.02 5.56
CA ASP A 133 18.52 12.10 6.01
C ASP A 133 18.28 13.00 4.79
N SER A 134 17.01 13.24 4.45
CA SER A 134 16.66 14.09 3.32
C SER A 134 16.99 15.57 3.56
N GLY A 135 17.19 15.98 4.82
CA GLY A 135 17.45 17.37 5.20
C GLY A 135 16.24 18.29 5.01
N GLY A 136 15.03 17.73 5.10
CA GLY A 136 13.77 18.40 4.84
C GLY A 136 12.93 17.74 3.74
N LEU A 137 11.95 18.47 3.22
CA LEU A 137 11.08 18.01 2.14
C LEU A 137 11.87 17.85 0.83
N LYS A 138 11.80 16.66 0.24
CA LYS A 138 12.48 16.35 -1.03
C LYS A 138 11.64 15.37 -1.85
N ALA A 139 11.67 15.54 -3.18
CA ALA A 139 11.02 14.62 -4.12
C ALA A 139 11.51 13.17 -3.92
N ARG A 140 10.58 12.21 -3.91
CA ARG A 140 10.90 10.79 -3.67
C ARG A 140 11.89 10.22 -4.69
N SER A 141 11.78 10.64 -5.96
CA SER A 141 12.74 10.24 -7.00
C SER A 141 14.16 10.78 -6.73
N ILE A 142 14.29 11.99 -6.16
CA ILE A 142 15.58 12.57 -5.79
C ILE A 142 16.18 11.84 -4.59
N ILE A 143 15.38 11.56 -3.55
CA ILE A 143 15.81 10.75 -2.40
C ILE A 143 16.38 9.41 -2.86
N LEU A 144 15.67 8.72 -3.76
CA LEU A 144 16.12 7.43 -4.30
C LEU A 144 17.43 7.57 -5.10
N LYS A 145 17.55 8.60 -5.96
CA LYS A 145 18.77 8.90 -6.71
C LYS A 145 19.96 9.13 -5.78
N GLU A 146 19.82 9.98 -4.75
CA GLU A 146 20.89 10.28 -3.80
C GLU A 146 21.34 9.05 -3.00
N ILE A 147 20.41 8.18 -2.60
CA ILE A 147 20.76 6.92 -1.93
C ILE A 147 21.54 6.02 -2.89
N ILE A 148 21.11 5.88 -4.14
CA ILE A 148 21.81 5.06 -5.14
C ILE A 148 23.20 5.61 -5.43
N ASP A 149 23.33 6.92 -5.62
CA ASP A 149 24.61 7.57 -5.89
C ASP A 149 25.58 7.43 -4.72
N LYS A 150 25.09 7.42 -3.48
CA LYS A 150 25.92 7.24 -2.27
C LYS A 150 26.37 5.78 -2.06
N TYR A 151 25.49 4.81 -2.26
CA TYR A 151 25.74 3.41 -1.87
C TYR A 151 26.10 2.48 -3.04
N PHE A 152 25.74 2.85 -4.27
CA PHE A 152 25.90 2.01 -5.47
C PHE A 152 26.54 2.79 -6.63
N SER A 153 27.34 3.81 -6.30
CA SER A 153 28.02 4.67 -7.27
C SER A 153 28.81 3.85 -8.30
N GLY A 154 28.57 4.12 -9.58
CA GLY A 154 29.23 3.43 -10.70
C GLY A 154 28.76 1.98 -10.93
N VAL A 155 27.88 1.45 -10.09
CA VAL A 155 27.35 0.08 -10.21
C VAL A 155 25.90 0.09 -10.71
N ILE A 156 25.03 0.90 -10.09
CA ILE A 156 23.62 1.02 -10.49
C ILE A 156 23.42 2.37 -11.19
N SER A 157 22.86 2.33 -12.40
CA SER A 157 22.46 3.54 -13.11
C SER A 157 21.09 4.03 -12.65
N THR A 158 20.97 5.34 -12.41
CA THR A 158 19.71 6.03 -12.05
C THR A 158 18.91 6.52 -13.27
N SER A 159 19.36 6.19 -14.50
CA SER A 159 18.74 6.65 -15.75
C SER A 159 17.29 6.19 -15.97
N GLY A 160 16.86 5.11 -15.31
CA GLY A 160 15.49 4.59 -15.36
C GLY A 160 14.54 5.16 -14.30
N ILE A 161 14.98 6.14 -13.49
CA ILE A 161 14.16 6.75 -12.44
C ILE A 161 13.38 7.94 -13.03
N GLU A 162 12.07 7.73 -13.21
CA GLU A 162 11.12 8.76 -13.62
C GLU A 162 10.93 9.81 -12.52
N ASP A 163 10.55 11.02 -12.91
CA ASP A 163 10.35 12.11 -11.96
C ASP A 163 9.08 11.89 -11.12
N ASP A 164 9.23 12.09 -9.82
CA ASP A 164 8.15 12.05 -8.83
C ASP A 164 8.25 13.29 -7.96
N LEU A 165 7.46 14.30 -8.34
CA LEU A 165 7.47 15.62 -7.73
C LEU A 165 6.86 15.64 -6.32
N THR A 166 6.38 14.49 -5.82
CA THR A 166 5.82 14.41 -4.46
C THR A 166 6.95 14.51 -3.45
N GLU A 167 6.95 15.58 -2.67
CA GLU A 167 7.95 15.80 -1.63
C GLU A 167 7.59 15.08 -0.33
N VAL A 168 8.60 14.45 0.28
CA VAL A 168 8.52 13.82 1.59
C VAL A 168 9.77 14.13 2.39
N GLU A 169 9.66 14.13 3.71
CA GLU A 169 10.80 14.18 4.62
C GLU A 169 11.05 12.76 5.15
N LYS A 170 12.31 12.29 5.06
CA LYS A 170 12.70 10.93 5.44
C LYS A 170 14.03 10.90 6.15
N VAL A 171 14.05 10.15 7.25
CA VAL A 171 15.26 9.82 8.01
C VAL A 171 15.30 8.31 8.17
N TYR A 172 16.37 7.69 7.66
CA TYR A 172 16.62 6.26 7.74
C TYR A 172 17.88 6.01 8.59
N SER A 173 17.79 5.06 9.52
CA SER A 173 18.89 4.62 10.36
C SER A 173 19.01 3.10 10.25
N GLU A 174 20.04 2.64 9.54
CA GLU A 174 20.36 1.22 9.28
C GLU A 174 19.19 0.42 8.67
N VAL A 175 18.44 1.02 7.74
CA VAL A 175 17.32 0.35 7.07
C VAL A 175 17.81 -0.35 5.80
N PRO A 176 17.44 -1.62 5.54
CA PRO A 176 17.80 -2.29 4.28
C PRO A 176 17.35 -1.49 3.06
N PHE A 177 18.19 -1.44 2.01
CA PHE A 177 17.90 -0.65 0.81
C PHE A 177 16.53 -0.96 0.19
N TRP A 178 16.18 -2.24 0.04
CA TRP A 178 14.90 -2.62 -0.57
C TRP A 178 13.68 -2.27 0.29
N ASP A 179 13.81 -2.25 1.62
CA ASP A 179 12.74 -1.80 2.50
C ASP A 179 12.44 -0.32 2.27
N ILE A 180 13.47 0.49 2.02
CA ILE A 180 13.33 1.91 1.65
C ILE A 180 12.65 2.05 0.28
N VAL A 181 13.08 1.27 -0.71
CA VAL A 181 12.46 1.30 -2.05
C VAL A 181 10.98 0.94 -1.95
N GLU A 182 10.64 -0.12 -1.20
CA GLU A 182 9.26 -0.53 -0.98
C GLU A 182 8.44 0.57 -0.31
N GLU A 183 8.98 1.23 0.72
CA GLU A 183 8.34 2.36 1.39
C GLU A 183 8.06 3.52 0.42
N LEU A 184 9.07 3.96 -0.33
CA LEU A 184 8.95 5.07 -1.28
C LEU A 184 7.96 4.76 -2.40
N CYS A 185 8.01 3.55 -2.96
CA CYS A 185 7.09 3.08 -4.00
C CYS A 185 5.64 3.00 -3.50
N ASN A 186 5.41 2.38 -2.34
CA ASN A 186 4.09 2.22 -1.78
C ASN A 186 3.46 3.55 -1.33
N SER A 187 4.27 4.51 -0.90
CA SER A 187 3.78 5.83 -0.47
C SER A 187 3.23 6.68 -1.62
N GLY A 188 3.62 6.44 -2.88
CA GLY A 188 3.10 7.20 -4.02
C GLY A 188 2.69 6.42 -5.25
N LYS A 189 2.42 5.12 -5.12
CA LYS A 189 1.94 4.27 -6.23
C LYS A 189 2.94 4.20 -7.38
N TYR A 190 4.21 4.03 -7.04
CA TYR A 190 5.26 3.71 -8.00
C TYR A 190 5.61 2.22 -7.89
N ASP A 191 6.27 1.71 -8.92
CA ASP A 191 6.94 0.42 -8.90
C ASP A 191 8.39 0.59 -9.29
N ALA A 192 9.22 -0.33 -8.79
CA ALA A 192 10.64 -0.31 -9.10
C ALA A 192 11.24 -1.70 -9.30
N TYR A 193 12.27 -1.80 -10.14
CA TYR A 193 13.09 -3.00 -10.30
C TYR A 193 14.46 -2.65 -10.87
N ILE A 194 15.44 -3.53 -10.72
CA ILE A 194 16.76 -3.39 -11.34
C ILE A 194 16.82 -4.30 -12.56
N SER A 195 17.09 -3.73 -13.73
CA SER A 195 17.17 -4.48 -14.99
C SER A 195 18.49 -5.26 -15.12
N THR A 196 18.58 -6.12 -16.14
CA THR A 196 19.80 -6.88 -16.49
C THR A 196 21.01 -6.01 -16.83
N SER A 197 20.79 -4.73 -17.14
CA SER A 197 21.85 -3.74 -17.39
C SER A 197 22.19 -2.89 -16.16
N LEU A 198 21.76 -3.32 -14.96
CA LEU A 198 21.94 -2.61 -13.69
C LEU A 198 21.34 -1.19 -13.68
N ILE A 199 20.28 -0.96 -14.47
CA ILE A 199 19.51 0.29 -14.43
C ILE A 199 18.36 0.13 -13.43
N MET A 200 18.30 1.02 -12.44
CA MET A 200 17.15 1.15 -11.54
C MET A 200 16.00 1.78 -12.32
N ASN A 201 14.93 1.01 -12.49
CA ASN A 201 13.67 1.49 -13.04
C ASN A 201 12.79 1.91 -11.86
N TYR A 202 12.27 3.13 -11.88
CA TYR A 202 11.29 3.65 -10.93
C TYR A 202 10.24 4.44 -11.72
N PHE A 203 8.99 4.00 -11.68
CA PHE A 203 7.94 4.51 -12.59
C PHE A 203 6.56 4.39 -11.96
N VAL A 204 5.59 5.14 -12.48
CA VAL A 204 4.22 5.11 -11.97
C VAL A 204 3.63 3.71 -12.16
N ARG A 205 3.09 3.12 -11.09
CA ARG A 205 2.49 1.78 -11.12
C ARG A 205 1.40 1.72 -12.18
N GLY A 206 1.48 0.71 -13.05
CA GLY A 206 0.55 0.56 -14.16
C GLY A 206 0.67 1.69 -15.21
N SER A 207 1.81 2.33 -15.38
CA SER A 207 2.02 3.22 -16.53
C SER A 207 2.48 2.47 -17.79
N ARG A 208 3.13 1.32 -17.61
CA ARG A 208 3.75 0.54 -18.69
C ARG A 208 2.80 -0.56 -19.16
N GLU A 209 2.59 -0.65 -20.47
CA GLU A 209 1.73 -1.66 -21.10
C GLU A 209 2.57 -2.52 -22.04
N ASN A 210 2.49 -3.83 -21.88
CA ASN A 210 2.99 -4.77 -22.88
C ASN A 210 2.00 -4.79 -24.05
N LYS A 211 2.39 -4.16 -25.16
CA LYS A 211 1.59 -4.08 -26.39
C LYS A 211 1.91 -5.19 -27.39
N THR A 212 2.95 -5.98 -27.12
CA THR A 212 3.44 -7.03 -28.01
C THR A 212 2.72 -8.35 -27.73
N GLU A 213 2.34 -8.59 -26.48
CA GLU A 213 1.82 -9.87 -26.00
C GLU A 213 0.50 -9.73 -25.26
N ALA A 214 -0.25 -10.81 -25.23
CA ALA A 214 -1.50 -10.92 -24.49
C ALA A 214 -1.74 -12.40 -24.11
N ILE A 215 -2.52 -12.63 -23.06
CA ILE A 215 -3.01 -13.96 -22.71
C ILE A 215 -4.46 -14.07 -23.17
N VAL A 216 -4.73 -15.02 -24.06
CA VAL A 216 -6.03 -15.18 -24.69
C VAL A 216 -6.47 -16.64 -24.60
N GLU A 217 -7.69 -16.84 -24.10
CA GLU A 217 -8.34 -18.13 -24.08
C GLU A 217 -8.42 -18.78 -25.47
N ASN A 218 -8.22 -20.09 -25.52
CA ASN A 218 -8.14 -20.89 -26.75
C ASN A 218 -6.97 -20.50 -27.68
N ARG A 219 -6.00 -19.73 -27.21
CA ARG A 219 -4.75 -19.42 -27.93
C ARG A 219 -3.53 -19.86 -27.12
N ASN A 220 -3.17 -19.08 -26.10
CA ASN A 220 -1.98 -19.31 -25.29
C ASN A 220 -2.28 -19.41 -23.80
N LEU A 221 -3.51 -19.14 -23.35
CA LEU A 221 -3.93 -19.43 -21.98
C LEU A 221 -3.93 -20.94 -21.74
N ILE A 222 -3.22 -21.37 -20.69
CA ILE A 222 -3.18 -22.77 -20.25
C ILE A 222 -4.14 -22.95 -19.07
N GLN A 223 -4.01 -22.09 -18.05
CA GLN A 223 -4.78 -22.24 -16.82
C GLN A 223 -4.92 -20.90 -16.09
N THR A 224 -6.06 -20.71 -15.45
CA THR A 224 -6.29 -19.65 -14.46
C THR A 224 -6.24 -20.26 -13.06
N ILE A 225 -5.47 -19.66 -12.16
CA ILE A 225 -5.23 -20.13 -10.79
C ILE A 225 -5.69 -19.04 -9.82
N GLU A 226 -6.69 -19.34 -8.99
CA GLU A 226 -7.18 -18.45 -7.91
C GLU A 226 -7.48 -17.01 -8.36
N PHE A 227 -7.94 -16.82 -9.61
CA PHE A 227 -8.25 -15.49 -10.13
C PHE A 227 -9.59 -14.99 -9.61
N ALA A 228 -9.56 -14.06 -8.67
CA ALA A 228 -10.75 -13.51 -8.04
C ALA A 228 -10.51 -12.10 -7.51
N LYS A 229 -11.58 -11.40 -7.17
CA LYS A 229 -11.49 -10.17 -6.37
C LYS A 229 -11.10 -10.54 -4.95
N ASP A 230 -10.03 -9.94 -4.45
CA ASP A 230 -9.66 -10.07 -3.05
C ASP A 230 -10.45 -9.09 -2.19
N THR A 231 -11.06 -9.62 -1.15
CA THR A 231 -11.82 -8.87 -0.16
C THR A 231 -11.09 -8.82 1.18
N GLU A 232 -9.94 -9.51 1.33
CA GLU A 232 -9.23 -9.67 2.59
C GLU A 232 -8.76 -8.32 3.13
N GLU A 233 -7.99 -7.57 2.33
CA GLU A 233 -7.45 -6.25 2.66
C GLU A 233 -8.47 -5.10 2.47
N LEU A 234 -9.69 -5.38 1.98
CA LEU A 234 -10.74 -4.37 1.83
C LEU A 234 -11.15 -3.82 3.20
N VAL A 235 -11.15 -2.50 3.35
CA VAL A 235 -11.65 -1.83 4.55
C VAL A 235 -12.91 -1.04 4.23
N THR A 236 -13.90 -1.10 5.12
CA THR A 236 -15.11 -0.27 5.01
C THR A 236 -15.02 1.01 5.80
N LYS A 237 -14.04 1.13 6.69
CA LYS A 237 -13.85 2.26 7.60
C LYS A 237 -12.42 2.27 8.13
N VAL A 238 -11.78 3.44 8.18
CA VAL A 238 -10.45 3.60 8.79
C VAL A 238 -10.53 4.57 9.94
N ARG A 239 -10.11 4.15 11.13
CA ARG A 239 -10.09 4.95 12.35
C ARG A 239 -8.67 5.22 12.80
N VAL A 240 -8.35 6.50 12.98
CA VAL A 240 -7.00 6.95 13.34
C VAL A 240 -7.02 7.52 14.75
N TYR A 241 -6.13 7.00 15.59
CA TYR A 241 -5.81 7.49 16.92
C TYR A 241 -4.50 8.28 16.81
N GLY A 242 -4.56 9.56 17.14
CA GLY A 242 -3.42 10.47 17.17
C GLY A 242 -2.89 10.69 18.58
N LYS A 243 -1.95 11.63 18.71
CA LYS A 243 -1.43 12.07 20.01
C LYS A 243 -2.54 12.56 20.92
N SER A 244 -2.53 12.11 22.18
CA SER A 244 -3.45 12.67 23.18
C SER A 244 -3.08 14.11 23.52
N VAL A 245 -4.08 15.00 23.50
CA VAL A 245 -3.96 16.38 23.97
C VAL A 245 -4.46 16.41 25.41
N GLU A 246 -3.53 16.52 26.35
CA GLU A 246 -3.81 16.50 27.80
C GLU A 246 -4.66 15.28 28.22
N GLY A 247 -4.45 14.10 27.63
CA GLY A 247 -5.20 12.87 27.96
C GLY A 247 -6.54 12.70 27.22
N ILE A 248 -6.90 13.62 26.33
CA ILE A 248 -8.01 13.43 25.39
C ILE A 248 -7.43 12.97 24.04
N PRO A 249 -7.81 11.77 23.54
CA PRO A 249 -7.23 11.26 22.31
C PRO A 249 -7.71 12.06 21.10
N VAL A 250 -6.76 12.42 20.23
CA VAL A 250 -7.08 12.85 18.86
C VAL A 250 -7.62 11.64 18.13
N LEU A 251 -8.85 11.74 17.62
CA LEU A 251 -9.55 10.63 17.00
C LEU A 251 -10.31 11.15 15.79
N ALA A 252 -10.16 10.47 14.67
CA ALA A 252 -11.00 10.69 13.51
C ALA A 252 -11.21 9.38 12.76
N THR A 253 -12.36 9.27 12.11
CA THR A 253 -12.68 8.13 11.26
C THR A 253 -13.05 8.60 9.86
N SER A 254 -12.64 7.82 8.86
CA SER A 254 -13.00 8.03 7.46
C SER A 254 -14.50 7.91 7.22
N SER A 255 -14.95 8.28 6.02
CA SER A 255 -16.27 7.84 5.56
C SER A 255 -16.37 6.31 5.58
N SER A 256 -17.59 5.80 5.74
CA SER A 256 -17.85 4.37 5.70
C SER A 256 -18.67 3.97 4.49
N ASN A 257 -18.31 2.84 3.88
CA ASN A 257 -19.09 2.25 2.80
C ASN A 257 -18.99 0.72 2.91
N THR A 258 -20.14 0.08 3.11
CA THR A 258 -20.24 -1.38 3.24
C THR A 258 -20.81 -2.03 1.97
N ASN A 259 -21.02 -1.27 0.89
CA ASN A 259 -21.57 -1.80 -0.37
C ASN A 259 -20.71 -2.92 -0.96
N LEU A 260 -19.39 -2.83 -0.80
CA LEU A 260 -18.43 -3.81 -1.31
C LEU A 260 -18.29 -5.06 -0.42
N THR A 261 -18.78 -5.01 0.83
CA THR A 261 -18.72 -6.11 1.80
C THR A 261 -20.09 -6.72 2.10
N GLY A 262 -21.14 -6.33 1.37
CA GLY A 262 -22.50 -6.81 1.63
C GLY A 262 -23.04 -6.38 3.00
N GLY A 263 -22.65 -5.21 3.50
CA GLY A 263 -23.09 -4.69 4.79
C GLY A 263 -22.18 -5.03 5.98
N ILE A 264 -21.11 -5.80 5.79
CA ILE A 264 -20.19 -6.19 6.87
C ILE A 264 -19.18 -5.08 7.12
N ASP A 265 -19.06 -4.61 8.37
CA ASP A 265 -18.05 -3.64 8.76
C ASP A 265 -16.65 -4.26 8.89
N LYS A 266 -15.70 -3.75 8.12
CA LYS A 266 -14.26 -4.01 8.24
C LYS A 266 -13.52 -2.73 8.64
N VAL A 267 -13.33 -2.56 9.94
CA VAL A 267 -12.70 -1.36 10.51
C VAL A 267 -11.19 -1.56 10.68
N LEU A 268 -10.39 -0.81 9.92
CA LEU A 268 -8.96 -0.68 10.15
C LEU A 268 -8.73 0.41 11.20
N LYS A 269 -8.16 0.05 12.34
CA LYS A 269 -7.68 1.03 13.32
C LYS A 269 -6.24 1.38 12.98
N ILE A 270 -5.77 2.58 13.30
CA ILE A 270 -4.38 3.02 13.15
C ILE A 270 -4.01 3.91 14.32
N ASP A 271 -2.89 3.61 15.00
CA ASP A 271 -2.28 4.52 15.97
C ASP A 271 -1.11 5.26 15.33
N ASN A 272 -1.10 6.58 15.46
CA ASN A 272 -0.08 7.46 14.90
C ASN A 272 0.11 8.70 15.79
N THR A 273 1.04 8.61 16.74
CA THR A 273 1.38 9.68 17.69
C THR A 273 1.97 10.94 17.07
N ASN A 274 2.30 10.94 15.76
CA ASN A 274 2.76 12.13 15.05
C ASN A 274 1.58 13.04 14.63
N ILE A 275 0.36 12.51 14.61
CA ILE A 275 -0.85 13.27 14.31
C ILE A 275 -1.29 14.02 15.56
N THR A 276 -1.30 15.34 15.50
CA THR A 276 -1.51 16.20 16.70
C THR A 276 -2.88 16.86 16.76
N ASN A 277 -3.66 16.81 15.67
CA ASN A 277 -5.00 17.38 15.62
C ASN A 277 -5.98 16.51 14.81
N VAL A 278 -7.27 16.76 15.01
CA VAL A 278 -8.38 15.98 14.44
C VAL A 278 -8.43 16.09 12.92
N THR A 279 -8.09 17.24 12.34
CA THR A 279 -8.08 17.44 10.88
C THR A 279 -7.03 16.55 10.22
N GLN A 280 -5.80 16.55 10.72
CA GLN A 280 -4.73 15.66 10.25
C GLN A 280 -5.13 14.18 10.39
N ALA A 281 -5.77 13.82 11.50
CA ALA A 281 -6.27 12.46 11.71
C ALA A 281 -7.31 12.08 10.65
N LYS A 282 -8.22 13.01 10.31
CA LYS A 282 -9.27 12.78 9.32
C LYS A 282 -8.72 12.63 7.91
N GLU A 283 -7.80 13.51 7.50
CA GLU A 283 -7.14 13.46 6.20
C GLU A 283 -6.36 12.14 6.04
N PHE A 284 -5.62 11.73 7.07
CA PHE A 284 -4.90 10.46 7.07
C PHE A 284 -5.85 9.26 7.02
N ALA A 285 -6.96 9.30 7.76
CA ALA A 285 -8.00 8.27 7.73
C ALA A 285 -8.60 8.13 6.33
N ASP A 286 -8.96 9.24 5.68
CA ASP A 286 -9.53 9.26 4.33
C ASP A 286 -8.55 8.77 3.28
N GLN A 287 -7.27 9.17 3.38
CA GLN A 287 -6.21 8.69 2.49
C GLN A 287 -6.06 7.16 2.58
N LYS A 288 -6.01 6.62 3.81
CA LYS A 288 -5.90 5.18 4.04
C LYS A 288 -7.16 4.44 3.60
N TYR A 289 -8.34 5.03 3.80
CA TYR A 289 -9.59 4.47 3.32
C TYR A 289 -9.61 4.41 1.79
N ALA A 290 -9.29 5.49 1.09
CA ALA A 290 -9.23 5.50 -0.38
C ALA A 290 -8.22 4.49 -0.93
N ALA A 291 -7.12 4.25 -0.21
CA ALA A 291 -6.12 3.26 -0.57
C ALA A 291 -6.52 1.80 -0.30
N ASN A 292 -7.56 1.54 0.50
CA ASN A 292 -7.97 0.18 0.89
C ASN A 292 -9.45 -0.11 0.60
N ASN A 293 -10.21 0.85 0.06
CA ASN A 293 -11.61 0.70 -0.35
C ASN A 293 -11.72 0.38 -1.86
N PHE A 294 -10.83 -0.45 -2.37
CA PHE A 294 -10.93 -1.03 -3.72
C PHE A 294 -10.78 -2.54 -3.61
N LEU A 295 -11.42 -3.28 -4.51
CA LEU A 295 -11.29 -4.74 -4.61
C LEU A 295 -10.22 -5.07 -5.64
N PRO A 296 -8.96 -5.34 -5.24
CA PRO A 296 -7.98 -5.79 -6.21
C PRO A 296 -8.38 -7.13 -6.80
N THR A 297 -8.20 -7.29 -8.10
CA THR A 297 -8.19 -8.62 -8.69
C THR A 297 -6.83 -9.24 -8.40
N ILE A 298 -6.83 -10.39 -7.75
CA ILE A 298 -5.63 -11.18 -7.43
C ILE A 298 -5.71 -12.51 -8.17
N GLY A 299 -4.57 -13.18 -8.29
CA GLY A 299 -4.47 -14.56 -8.77
C GLY A 299 -3.31 -14.74 -9.72
N SER A 300 -3.18 -15.94 -10.27
CA SER A 300 -2.11 -16.28 -11.20
C SER A 300 -2.69 -16.85 -12.49
N ILE A 301 -2.02 -16.59 -13.60
CA ILE A 301 -2.43 -17.10 -14.91
C ILE A 301 -1.23 -17.76 -15.57
N LYS A 302 -1.40 -19.02 -15.98
CA LYS A 302 -0.43 -19.76 -16.76
C LYS A 302 -0.74 -19.64 -18.24
N SER A 303 0.26 -19.28 -19.01
CA SER A 303 0.21 -19.24 -20.47
C SER A 303 1.43 -19.89 -21.10
N LEU A 304 1.41 -20.09 -22.41
CA LEU A 304 2.65 -20.27 -23.17
C LEU A 304 3.60 -19.09 -22.90
N MET A 305 4.90 -19.32 -23.06
CA MET A 305 5.95 -18.35 -22.77
C MET A 305 5.67 -16.97 -23.38
N LEU A 306 5.93 -15.93 -22.60
CA LEU A 306 5.80 -14.52 -22.96
C LEU A 306 7.18 -13.81 -22.97
N PRO A 307 8.04 -14.02 -23.99
CA PRO A 307 9.40 -13.48 -24.05
C PRO A 307 9.56 -11.98 -23.84
N THR A 308 8.55 -11.17 -24.17
CA THR A 308 8.71 -9.70 -24.13
C THR A 308 8.26 -9.06 -22.83
N LEU A 309 7.67 -9.83 -21.92
CA LEU A 309 7.16 -9.35 -20.64
C LEU A 309 8.31 -8.83 -19.76
N LEU A 310 8.16 -7.58 -19.30
CA LEU A 310 9.07 -6.95 -18.36
C LEU A 310 8.38 -6.72 -16.99
N PRO A 311 9.15 -6.59 -15.90
CA PRO A 311 8.58 -6.34 -14.57
C PRO A 311 7.73 -5.07 -14.53
N GLY A 312 6.53 -5.17 -13.96
CA GLY A 312 5.61 -4.05 -13.73
C GLY A 312 4.84 -3.57 -14.96
N GLU A 313 4.98 -4.26 -16.10
CA GLU A 313 4.10 -4.06 -17.24
C GLU A 313 2.69 -4.57 -16.94
N LYS A 314 1.69 -3.91 -17.54
CA LYS A 314 0.37 -4.50 -17.67
C LYS A 314 0.34 -5.44 -18.86
N LEU A 315 -0.36 -6.54 -18.69
CA LEU A 315 -0.62 -7.50 -19.75
C LEU A 315 -2.10 -7.55 -20.06
N ARG A 316 -2.44 -7.63 -21.34
CA ARG A 316 -3.83 -7.83 -21.75
C ARG A 316 -4.24 -9.28 -21.57
N ILE A 317 -5.33 -9.53 -20.87
CA ILE A 317 -5.78 -10.89 -20.54
C ILE A 317 -7.25 -11.03 -20.88
N VAL A 318 -7.62 -12.13 -21.53
CA VAL A 318 -9.00 -12.44 -21.90
C VAL A 318 -9.29 -13.91 -21.63
N SER A 319 -10.29 -14.17 -20.79
CA SER A 319 -10.86 -15.51 -20.64
C SER A 319 -12.36 -15.42 -20.33
N PRO A 320 -13.22 -15.45 -21.36
CA PRO A 320 -14.66 -15.40 -21.16
C PRO A 320 -15.19 -16.54 -20.28
N THR A 321 -14.62 -17.76 -20.36
CA THR A 321 -15.10 -18.88 -19.52
C THR A 321 -14.80 -18.68 -18.03
N ASN A 322 -13.72 -17.99 -17.70
CA ASN A 322 -13.36 -17.64 -16.32
C ASN A 322 -13.86 -16.24 -15.90
N ASN A 323 -14.75 -15.62 -16.68
CA ASN A 323 -15.24 -14.25 -16.45
C ASN A 323 -14.13 -13.18 -16.36
N ILE A 324 -13.04 -13.35 -17.11
CA ILE A 324 -11.93 -12.39 -17.19
C ILE A 324 -12.14 -11.49 -18.41
N PRO A 325 -12.59 -10.22 -18.23
CA PRO A 325 -12.81 -9.31 -19.34
C PRO A 325 -11.50 -8.90 -20.03
N PRO A 326 -11.56 -8.51 -21.33
CA PRO A 326 -10.39 -8.23 -22.17
C PRO A 326 -9.66 -6.90 -21.85
N LEU A 327 -9.17 -6.78 -20.62
CA LEU A 327 -8.53 -5.60 -20.06
C LEU A 327 -7.03 -5.80 -19.85
N TYR A 328 -6.34 -4.70 -19.57
CA TYR A 328 -4.97 -4.72 -19.06
C TYR A 328 -4.99 -4.96 -17.55
N TYR A 329 -4.22 -5.96 -17.11
CA TYR A 329 -4.04 -6.30 -15.71
C TYR A 329 -2.59 -6.03 -15.31
N GLU A 330 -2.40 -5.44 -14.13
CA GLU A 330 -1.07 -5.18 -13.56
C GLU A 330 -0.41 -6.51 -13.19
N ILE A 331 0.77 -6.77 -13.78
CA ILE A 331 1.56 -7.95 -13.46
C ILE A 331 2.59 -7.57 -12.40
N TYR A 332 2.46 -8.15 -11.21
CA TYR A 332 3.36 -7.87 -10.08
C TYR A 332 4.66 -8.64 -10.20
N SER A 333 4.56 -9.91 -10.58
CA SER A 333 5.68 -10.78 -10.88
C SER A 333 5.30 -11.80 -11.92
N TYR A 334 6.29 -12.40 -12.55
CA TYR A 334 6.10 -13.51 -13.46
C TYR A 334 7.22 -14.52 -13.28
N THR A 335 6.91 -15.78 -13.59
CA THR A 335 7.86 -16.89 -13.58
C THR A 335 7.82 -17.56 -14.93
N HIS A 336 8.97 -17.68 -15.60
CA HIS A 336 9.10 -18.57 -16.74
C HIS A 336 9.60 -19.92 -16.27
N THR A 337 8.98 -20.99 -16.74
CA THR A 337 9.40 -22.36 -16.46
C THR A 337 9.77 -23.04 -17.77
N PHE A 338 10.90 -23.73 -17.76
CA PHE A 338 11.45 -24.53 -18.83
C PHE A 338 11.44 -25.99 -18.39
N SER A 339 11.06 -26.87 -19.28
CA SER A 339 11.17 -28.31 -19.07
C SER A 339 11.62 -28.98 -20.35
N SER A 340 12.45 -30.01 -20.22
CA SER A 340 12.91 -30.85 -21.31
C SER A 340 11.76 -31.57 -22.04
N SER A 341 10.62 -31.76 -21.36
CA SER A 341 9.47 -32.51 -21.88
C SER A 341 8.33 -31.64 -22.41
N GLY A 342 8.40 -30.32 -22.25
CA GLY A 342 7.27 -29.42 -22.50
C GLY A 342 7.65 -28.10 -23.15
N SER A 343 6.65 -27.40 -23.70
CA SER A 343 6.85 -26.02 -24.14
C SER A 343 7.08 -25.11 -22.92
N PRO A 344 7.96 -24.10 -23.01
CA PRO A 344 8.14 -23.13 -21.94
C PRO A 344 6.83 -22.41 -21.59
N ILE A 345 6.60 -22.21 -20.29
CA ILE A 345 5.38 -21.65 -19.73
C ILE A 345 5.72 -20.36 -18.99
N THR A 346 4.83 -19.37 -19.05
CA THR A 346 4.88 -18.20 -18.17
C THR A 346 3.72 -18.27 -17.20
N THR A 347 4.01 -18.16 -15.90
CA THR A 347 3.03 -17.90 -14.86
C THR A 347 3.10 -16.42 -14.50
N VAL A 348 2.07 -15.66 -14.81
CA VAL A 348 1.96 -14.25 -14.38
C VAL A 348 1.16 -14.17 -13.08
N ASN A 349 1.65 -13.40 -12.12
CA ASN A 349 0.97 -13.14 -10.85
C ASN A 349 0.35 -11.74 -10.90
N ILE A 350 -0.97 -11.70 -10.83
CA ILE A 350 -1.78 -10.48 -10.85
C ILE A 350 -2.00 -10.10 -9.39
N LYS A 351 -1.51 -8.91 -9.04
CA LYS A 351 -1.62 -8.23 -7.74
C LYS A 351 -1.48 -9.11 -6.48
N LYS A 352 -0.31 -8.94 -5.87
CA LYS A 352 0.17 -9.29 -4.52
C LYS A 352 0.12 -10.77 -4.06
N PRO A 353 1.27 -11.31 -3.59
CA PRO A 353 1.31 -12.58 -2.88
C PRO A 353 0.53 -12.49 -1.55
N ARG A 354 -0.12 -13.60 -1.16
CA ARG A 354 -0.78 -13.76 0.15
C ARG A 354 0.16 -13.30 1.28
N LEU A 355 -0.37 -12.58 2.26
CA LEU A 355 0.37 -12.26 3.48
C LEU A 355 0.80 -13.57 4.16
N ASN A 356 2.09 -13.89 4.14
CA ASN A 356 2.62 -15.01 4.91
C ASN A 356 2.34 -14.77 6.41
N LEU A 357 2.01 -15.85 7.15
CA LEU A 357 1.68 -15.84 8.58
C LEU A 357 2.57 -14.92 9.45
N PRO A 358 3.91 -14.83 9.24
CA PRO A 358 4.77 -13.91 9.98
C PRO A 358 4.41 -12.42 9.82
N GLY A 359 3.92 -12.01 8.63
CA GLY A 359 3.48 -10.63 8.37
C GLY A 359 2.18 -10.27 9.09
N ILE A 360 1.27 -11.24 9.22
CA ILE A 360 0.03 -11.10 10.00
C ILE A 360 0.36 -10.99 11.50
N LEU A 361 1.28 -11.83 11.99
CA LEU A 361 1.71 -11.83 13.39
C LEU A 361 2.43 -10.52 13.77
N LYS A 362 3.35 -10.00 12.94
CA LYS A 362 4.03 -8.71 13.18
C LYS A 362 3.05 -7.53 13.26
N LYS A 363 2.05 -7.48 12.36
CA LYS A 363 1.02 -6.43 12.36
C LYS A 363 0.09 -6.53 13.57
N ASN A 364 -0.32 -7.74 13.96
CA ASN A 364 -1.22 -7.95 15.11
C ASN A 364 -0.55 -7.71 16.47
N ILE A 365 0.76 -7.99 16.61
CA ILE A 365 1.49 -7.77 17.85
C ILE A 365 1.60 -6.26 18.17
N LYS A 366 1.89 -5.40 17.17
CA LYS A 366 1.91 -3.93 17.38
C LYS A 366 0.53 -3.35 17.68
N PHE A 367 -0.55 -3.87 17.09
CA PHE A 367 -1.89 -3.31 17.30
C PHE A 367 -2.49 -3.59 18.68
N LYS A 368 -2.18 -4.74 19.26
CA LYS A 368 -2.73 -5.12 20.58
C LYS A 368 -2.06 -4.37 21.74
N THR A 369 -0.89 -3.77 21.54
CA THR A 369 -0.16 -3.08 22.61
C THR A 369 -0.51 -1.59 22.76
N ASP A 370 -0.95 -0.90 21.69
CA ASP A 370 -0.94 0.57 21.70
C ASP A 370 -2.33 1.23 21.80
N ILE A 371 -3.42 0.63 21.28
CA ILE A 371 -4.78 1.20 21.38
C ILE A 371 -5.56 0.52 22.50
N THR A 372 -5.56 1.12 23.68
CA THR A 372 -6.30 0.58 24.82
C THR A 372 -7.80 0.90 24.73
N ALA A 373 -8.65 0.00 25.23
CA ALA A 373 -10.08 0.26 25.41
C ALA A 373 -10.35 1.51 26.28
N SER A 374 -9.37 2.00 27.05
CA SER A 374 -9.48 3.22 27.87
C SER A 374 -9.56 4.51 27.06
N ASP A 375 -8.98 4.59 25.86
CA ASP A 375 -8.97 5.84 25.10
C ASP A 375 -10.33 6.14 24.47
N ASN A 376 -10.97 5.11 23.92
CA ASN A 376 -12.29 5.18 23.30
C ASN A 376 -13.16 3.98 23.73
N PRO A 377 -13.65 3.97 24.99
CA PRO A 377 -14.38 2.83 25.57
C PRO A 377 -15.70 2.53 24.87
N TYR A 378 -16.26 3.52 24.15
CA TYR A 378 -17.55 3.40 23.47
C TYR A 378 -17.43 3.29 21.95
N SER A 379 -16.22 3.06 21.42
CA SER A 379 -15.97 2.89 19.98
C SER A 379 -16.52 4.01 19.10
N LEU A 380 -16.50 5.25 19.61
CA LEU A 380 -16.94 6.46 18.91
C LEU A 380 -16.03 6.79 17.72
N ASP A 381 -16.48 7.64 16.81
CA ASP A 381 -15.84 7.82 15.51
C ASP A 381 -14.84 8.96 15.44
N SER A 382 -15.10 10.05 16.14
CA SER A 382 -14.26 11.23 16.09
C SER A 382 -14.14 11.87 17.46
N SER A 383 -13.14 12.73 17.64
CA SER A 383 -13.03 13.63 18.78
C SER A 383 -13.11 15.08 18.35
N TYR A 384 -13.43 15.94 19.31
CA TYR A 384 -13.24 17.38 19.22
C TYR A 384 -12.62 17.84 20.53
N ILE A 385 -11.57 18.67 20.46
CA ILE A 385 -10.75 19.04 21.60
C ILE A 385 -10.61 20.56 21.65
N PHE A 386 -10.86 21.13 22.83
CA PHE A 386 -10.58 22.50 23.23
C PHE A 386 -9.37 22.47 24.16
N ASP A 387 -8.23 23.01 23.74
CA ASP A 387 -6.97 23.04 24.51
C ASP A 387 -6.73 24.39 25.22
N PHE A 388 -7.70 25.31 25.10
CA PHE A 388 -7.73 26.64 25.71
C PHE A 388 -6.47 27.50 25.49
N LYS A 389 -5.68 27.24 24.44
CA LYS A 389 -4.50 28.07 24.11
C LYS A 389 -4.85 29.44 23.56
N SER A 390 -6.11 29.65 23.22
CA SER A 390 -6.69 30.93 22.82
C SER A 390 -8.02 31.15 23.52
N ASP A 391 -8.35 32.42 23.73
CA ASP A 391 -9.66 32.81 24.26
C ASP A 391 -10.74 32.48 23.23
N THR A 392 -11.52 31.44 23.52
CA THR A 392 -12.55 30.91 22.62
C THR A 392 -13.82 30.64 23.40
N GLY A 393 -14.97 30.78 22.74
CA GLY A 393 -16.27 30.55 23.37
C GLY A 393 -16.83 31.79 24.07
N THR A 394 -17.70 31.57 25.04
CA THR A 394 -18.38 32.62 25.79
C THR A 394 -18.24 32.36 27.28
N HIS A 395 -17.89 33.41 28.01
CA HIS A 395 -17.52 33.35 29.43
C HIS A 395 -18.57 34.05 30.29
N SER A 396 -18.92 33.42 31.41
CA SER A 396 -19.73 34.03 32.48
C SER A 396 -19.12 33.60 33.82
N GLY A 397 -18.31 34.46 34.44
CA GLY A 397 -17.58 34.12 35.68
C GLY A 397 -16.43 33.12 35.50
N THR A 398 -16.00 32.85 34.26
CA THR A 398 -14.82 32.06 33.92
C THR A 398 -13.81 32.89 33.13
N ALA A 399 -12.56 32.46 33.10
CA ALA A 399 -11.51 33.05 32.28
C ALA A 399 -10.53 31.96 31.82
N ILE A 400 -9.81 32.23 30.74
CA ILE A 400 -8.69 31.42 30.29
C ILE A 400 -7.39 32.15 30.67
N LYS A 401 -6.45 31.43 31.28
CA LYS A 401 -5.07 31.90 31.50
C LYS A 401 -4.11 31.00 30.75
N ILE A 402 -3.05 31.59 30.19
CA ILE A 402 -1.95 30.84 29.59
C ILE A 402 -0.84 30.73 30.63
N ASN A 403 -0.46 29.51 30.96
CA ASN A 403 0.67 29.25 31.84
C ASN A 403 1.96 29.59 31.09
N SER A 404 2.66 30.66 31.51
CA SER A 404 3.84 31.18 30.82
C SER A 404 5.02 30.21 30.77
N SER A 405 5.10 29.25 31.69
CA SER A 405 6.18 28.26 31.76
C SER A 405 5.95 27.05 30.85
N THR A 406 4.69 26.70 30.59
CA THR A 406 4.33 25.48 29.82
C THR A 406 3.64 25.78 28.49
N GLY A 407 3.21 27.03 28.27
CA GLY A 407 2.39 27.43 27.12
C GLY A 407 0.98 26.82 27.10
N LYS A 408 0.56 26.16 28.18
CA LYS A 408 -0.75 25.50 28.27
C LYS A 408 -1.84 26.50 28.67
N GLY A 409 -3.00 26.37 28.03
CA GLY A 409 -4.21 27.09 28.41
C GLY A 409 -4.92 26.42 29.58
N GLU A 410 -5.45 27.21 30.50
CA GLU A 410 -6.23 26.73 31.63
C GLU A 410 -7.52 27.56 31.76
N LEU A 411 -8.67 26.89 31.65
CA LEU A 411 -9.98 27.45 31.99
C LEU A 411 -10.20 27.35 33.51
N TYR A 412 -10.52 28.48 34.14
CA TYR A 412 -10.74 28.56 35.59
C TYR A 412 -11.86 29.57 35.92
N SER A 413 -12.31 29.57 37.18
CA SER A 413 -13.27 30.56 37.69
C SER A 413 -12.68 31.38 38.84
N PRO A 414 -12.35 32.68 38.62
CA PRO A 414 -11.80 33.54 39.67
C PRO A 414 -12.73 33.69 40.89
N GLY A 415 -14.05 33.70 40.65
CA GLY A 415 -15.07 33.86 41.69
C GLY A 415 -15.55 32.55 42.31
N GLY A 416 -14.96 31.41 41.94
CA GLY A 416 -15.36 30.08 42.42
C GLY A 416 -16.65 29.53 41.81
N PHE A 417 -17.32 30.31 40.97
CA PHE A 417 -18.46 29.89 40.18
C PHE A 417 -18.43 30.55 38.81
N GLY A 418 -18.63 29.76 37.76
CA GLY A 418 -18.73 30.30 36.42
C GLY A 418 -19.12 29.27 35.38
N THR A 419 -19.61 29.75 34.26
CA THR A 419 -19.98 28.96 33.09
C THR A 419 -19.14 29.38 31.89
N TRP A 420 -18.56 28.40 31.21
CA TRP A 420 -17.98 28.55 29.88
C TRP A 420 -18.84 27.81 28.87
N THR A 421 -19.08 28.44 27.71
CA THR A 421 -19.84 27.83 26.60
C THR A 421 -18.98 27.82 25.35
N SER A 422 -18.85 26.67 24.71
CA SER A 422 -18.04 26.50 23.51
C SER A 422 -18.59 27.27 22.30
N PRO A 423 -17.74 27.56 21.31
CA PRO A 423 -18.20 27.81 19.94
C PRO A 423 -19.10 26.68 19.43
N ILE A 424 -19.91 26.96 18.42
CA ILE A 424 -20.71 25.93 17.75
C ILE A 424 -19.76 25.03 16.97
N VAL A 425 -19.84 23.72 17.23
CA VAL A 425 -19.16 22.68 16.45
C VAL A 425 -20.17 22.06 15.50
N THR A 426 -20.01 22.32 14.21
CA THR A 426 -20.89 21.79 13.17
C THR A 426 -20.33 20.50 12.58
N THR A 427 -21.08 19.41 12.66
CA THR A 427 -20.74 18.13 12.02
C THR A 427 -21.42 18.01 10.66
N SER A 428 -20.81 17.27 9.72
CA SER A 428 -21.38 17.03 8.39
C SER A 428 -22.69 16.21 8.46
N LEU A 429 -22.75 15.28 9.40
CA LEU A 429 -23.86 14.38 9.69
C LEU A 429 -24.44 14.65 11.08
N ARG A 430 -25.62 14.10 11.38
CA ARG A 430 -26.27 14.27 12.69
C ARG A 430 -25.54 13.45 13.75
N LEU A 431 -25.38 13.99 14.96
CA LEU A 431 -24.81 13.25 16.08
C LEU A 431 -25.76 12.14 16.56
N SER A 432 -25.25 10.92 16.71
CA SER A 432 -25.95 9.80 17.36
C SER A 432 -25.59 9.68 18.84
N ALA A 433 -24.31 9.89 19.17
CA ALA A 433 -23.82 9.74 20.53
C ALA A 433 -22.63 10.65 20.82
N ILE A 434 -22.48 11.01 22.09
CA ILE A 434 -21.36 11.82 22.59
C ILE A 434 -20.83 11.26 23.91
N TYR A 435 -19.52 11.39 24.13
CA TYR A 435 -18.85 11.07 25.38
C TYR A 435 -17.87 12.20 25.73
N PRO A 436 -18.19 13.03 26.73
CA PRO A 436 -17.36 14.17 27.10
C PRO A 436 -16.14 13.71 27.89
N LYS A 437 -15.01 14.36 27.66
CA LYS A 437 -13.78 14.19 28.43
C LYS A 437 -13.29 15.56 28.90
N LEU A 438 -12.80 15.59 30.14
CA LEU A 438 -12.13 16.74 30.73
C LEU A 438 -10.75 16.31 31.22
N SER A 439 -9.82 17.24 31.18
CA SER A 439 -8.51 17.12 31.78
C SER A 439 -8.19 18.37 32.58
N GLY A 440 -7.55 18.19 33.74
CA GLY A 440 -7.27 19.27 34.67
C GLY A 440 -7.20 18.79 36.12
N THR A 441 -7.26 19.75 37.04
CA THR A 441 -7.22 19.53 38.49
C THR A 441 -8.58 19.81 39.12
N ASP A 442 -8.91 19.09 40.19
CA ASP A 442 -10.14 19.28 40.98
C ASP A 442 -11.45 19.29 40.15
N LEU A 443 -11.59 18.32 39.25
CA LEU A 443 -12.73 18.22 38.33
C LEU A 443 -14.05 17.72 38.99
N LYS A 444 -14.02 17.32 40.27
CA LYS A 444 -15.18 16.70 40.96
C LYS A 444 -16.42 17.59 41.03
N SER A 445 -16.24 18.91 41.03
CA SER A 445 -17.30 19.92 41.13
C SER A 445 -17.75 20.47 39.77
N VAL A 446 -17.19 19.97 38.67
CA VAL A 446 -17.50 20.42 37.31
C VAL A 446 -18.75 19.73 36.79
N LEU A 447 -19.71 20.53 36.31
CA LEU A 447 -20.89 20.01 35.61
C LEU A 447 -20.75 20.25 34.12
N LEU A 448 -21.03 19.20 33.35
CA LEU A 448 -20.99 19.23 31.89
C LEU A 448 -22.40 19.22 31.33
N ARG A 449 -22.65 20.06 30.35
CA ARG A 449 -23.89 20.06 29.57
C ARG A 449 -23.58 20.13 28.09
N VAL A 450 -24.41 19.49 27.28
CA VAL A 450 -24.28 19.48 25.82
C VAL A 450 -25.60 19.90 25.19
N SER A 451 -25.50 20.63 24.09
CA SER A 451 -26.62 20.95 23.21
C SER A 451 -26.30 20.39 21.82
N SER A 452 -27.29 19.81 21.13
CA SER A 452 -27.21 19.40 19.72
C SER A 452 -27.96 20.34 18.76
N ASP A 453 -28.57 21.40 19.29
CA ASP A 453 -29.40 22.36 18.57
C ASP A 453 -28.80 23.78 18.50
N GLY A 454 -27.48 23.90 18.66
CA GLY A 454 -26.77 25.18 18.60
C GLY A 454 -26.86 26.04 19.87
N GLY A 455 -27.32 25.47 20.98
CA GLY A 455 -27.35 26.11 22.30
C GLY A 455 -28.73 26.51 22.79
N ASN A 456 -29.82 26.01 22.18
CA ASN A 456 -31.18 26.29 22.64
C ASN A 456 -31.54 25.41 23.84
N ILE A 457 -31.22 24.11 23.78
CA ILE A 457 -31.50 23.16 24.85
C ILE A 457 -30.20 22.48 25.28
N TYR A 458 -29.86 22.62 26.57
CA TYR A 458 -28.72 21.95 27.19
C TYR A 458 -29.17 20.75 28.00
N THR A 459 -28.60 19.59 27.69
CA THR A 459 -28.80 18.34 28.43
C THR A 459 -27.61 18.12 29.37
N PRO A 460 -27.85 17.84 30.67
CA PRO A 460 -26.77 17.49 31.59
C PRO A 460 -26.13 16.16 31.21
N MET A 461 -24.81 16.12 31.28
CA MET A 461 -24.00 14.95 31.01
C MET A 461 -23.61 14.30 32.34
N VAL A 462 -24.10 13.09 32.55
CA VAL A 462 -23.64 12.19 33.62
C VAL A 462 -22.49 11.34 33.05
N ALA A 463 -21.59 10.85 33.90
CA ALA A 463 -20.46 10.03 33.47
C ALA A 463 -20.91 8.91 32.50
N GLY A 464 -20.28 8.84 31.33
CA GLY A 464 -20.56 7.85 30.29
C GLY A 464 -21.09 8.41 28.97
N ILE A 465 -21.47 7.52 28.07
CA ILE A 465 -22.02 7.87 26.75
C ILE A 465 -23.46 8.37 26.86
N LYS A 466 -23.82 9.37 26.06
CA LYS A 466 -25.19 9.87 25.93
C LYS A 466 -25.63 9.84 24.47
N SER A 467 -26.80 9.27 24.21
CA SER A 467 -27.51 9.44 22.95
C SER A 467 -28.12 10.85 22.89
N LEU A 468 -27.90 11.57 21.79
CA LEU A 468 -28.40 12.93 21.63
C LEU A 468 -29.60 13.00 20.69
N PRO A 469 -30.51 13.97 20.88
CA PRO A 469 -31.51 14.34 19.88
C PRO A 469 -30.81 14.74 18.58
N SER A 470 -31.40 14.37 17.43
CA SER A 470 -30.80 14.56 16.12
C SER A 470 -30.45 16.03 15.85
N GLY A 471 -29.17 16.33 15.68
CA GLY A 471 -28.69 17.68 15.40
C GLY A 471 -27.26 17.69 14.87
N LYS A 472 -26.91 18.73 14.11
CA LYS A 472 -25.57 18.93 13.52
C LYS A 472 -24.74 19.98 14.26
N ASN A 473 -25.39 20.86 15.04
CA ASN A 473 -24.76 22.02 15.66
C ASN A 473 -24.59 21.77 17.15
N THR A 474 -23.38 21.43 17.58
CA THR A 474 -23.12 21.02 18.95
C THR A 474 -22.48 22.14 19.75
N ARG A 475 -22.96 22.35 20.97
CA ARG A 475 -22.31 23.22 21.95
C ARG A 475 -22.07 22.48 23.25
N PHE A 476 -20.95 22.82 23.88
CA PHE A 476 -20.56 22.29 25.17
C PHE A 476 -20.58 23.41 26.20
N GLN A 477 -21.13 23.12 27.37
CA GLN A 477 -21.18 24.05 28.48
C GLN A 477 -20.52 23.40 29.69
N ILE A 478 -19.55 24.10 30.26
CA ILE A 478 -18.77 23.69 31.42
C ILE A 478 -19.12 24.64 32.55
N ILE A 479 -19.64 24.11 33.65
CA ILE A 479 -19.99 24.89 34.85
C ILE A 479 -19.00 24.50 35.94
N ILE A 480 -18.22 25.48 36.40
CA ILE A 480 -17.22 25.35 37.46
C ILE A 480 -17.87 25.84 38.76
N ASN A 481 -17.77 25.06 39.84
CA ASN A 481 -18.30 25.39 41.18
C ASN A 481 -17.21 25.35 42.27
N SER A 482 -15.94 25.60 41.91
CA SER A 482 -14.82 25.70 42.86
C SER A 482 -13.77 26.69 42.35
N THR A 483 -13.09 27.36 43.29
CA THR A 483 -11.94 28.24 43.00
C THR A 483 -10.66 27.45 42.69
N THR A 484 -10.59 26.16 43.06
CA THR A 484 -9.40 25.32 42.86
C THR A 484 -9.41 24.54 41.54
N THR A 485 -10.55 24.50 40.85
CA THR A 485 -10.68 23.80 39.57
C THR A 485 -9.94 24.55 38.47
N ASN A 486 -9.03 23.86 37.79
CA ASN A 486 -8.39 24.33 36.55
C ASN A 486 -8.55 23.25 35.49
N ILE A 487 -9.08 23.60 34.32
CA ILE A 487 -9.31 22.68 33.20
C ILE A 487 -8.30 22.99 32.11
N THR A 488 -7.40 22.06 31.83
CA THR A 488 -6.33 22.19 30.81
C THR A 488 -6.80 21.79 29.43
N ALA A 489 -7.77 20.88 29.33
CA ALA A 489 -8.44 20.56 28.08
C ALA A 489 -9.86 20.08 28.34
N ALA A 490 -10.76 20.40 27.42
CA ALA A 490 -12.09 19.85 27.36
C ALA A 490 -12.35 19.29 25.98
N GLY A 491 -13.17 18.26 25.86
CA GLY A 491 -13.50 17.71 24.56
C GLY A 491 -14.58 16.68 24.64
N PHE A 492 -14.87 16.09 23.49
CA PHE A 492 -15.79 14.99 23.43
C PHE A 492 -15.43 14.05 22.30
N LEU A 493 -15.69 12.77 22.52
CA LEU A 493 -15.77 11.78 21.47
C LEU A 493 -17.21 11.74 20.96
N TYR A 494 -17.43 11.50 19.68
CA TYR A 494 -18.76 11.45 19.10
C TYR A 494 -18.87 10.47 17.94
N SER A 495 -20.10 10.04 17.67
CA SER A 495 -20.47 9.30 16.46
C SER A 495 -21.56 10.05 15.71
N THR A 496 -21.60 9.85 14.40
CA THR A 496 -22.61 10.41 13.51
C THR A 496 -23.40 9.32 12.80
N TYR A 497 -24.53 9.69 12.21
CA TYR A 497 -25.32 8.80 11.34
C TYR A 497 -25.91 9.57 10.16
N ASP A 498 -26.13 8.86 9.06
CA ASP A 498 -26.87 9.33 7.88
C ASP A 498 -28.32 8.82 7.94
N ILE A 499 -29.28 9.56 7.36
CA ILE A 499 -30.71 9.18 7.33
C ILE A 499 -31.01 8.33 6.11
#